data_AF-A0A348TN28-F1
#
_entry.id   AF-A0A348TN28-F1
#
_cell.length_a   1.000
_cell.length_b   1.000
_cell.length_c   1.000
_cell.angle_alpha   90.00
_cell.angle_beta   90.00
_cell.angle_gamma   90.00
#
_symmetry.space_group_name_H-M   'P 1'
#
loop_
_entity.id
_entity.type
_entity.pdbx_description
1 polymer ?
#
loop_
_entity_poly.entity_id
_entity_poly.type
_entity_poly.pdbx_seq_one_letter_code
_entity_poly.pdbx_strand_id
1 'polypeptide(L)' 'FSISESISGKKMEYVYVDKNREGDHICYYSDLRKMKAHFPGWDITKSLKDTIEEIVKSWQNRIA' A
#
# COMPACT_ATOMS: atom_id res chain seq x y z
N PHE A 1 5.55 2.81 7.87
CA PHE A 1 6.51 3.54 7.01
C PHE A 1 7.78 2.76 6.71
N SER A 2 8.18 1.80 7.56
CA SER A 2 9.44 1.04 7.42
C SER A 2 9.64 0.31 6.09
N ILE A 3 8.58 -0.20 5.45
CA ILE A 3 8.68 -0.85 4.14
C ILE A 3 9.19 0.15 3.10
N SER A 4 8.54 1.32 3.00
CA SER A 4 8.94 2.39 2.08
C SER A 4 10.34 2.92 2.37
N GLU A 5 10.73 3.05 3.65
CA GLU A 5 12.10 3.42 4.05
C GLU A 5 13.13 2.42 3.54
N SER A 6 12.89 1.13 3.79
CA SER A 6 13.81 0.05 3.41
C SER A 6 14.04 -0.05 1.90
N ILE A 7 13.02 0.26 1.10
CA ILE A 7 13.08 0.17 -0.37
C ILE A 7 13.66 1.44 -0.98
N SER A 8 13.25 2.61 -0.49
CA SER A 8 13.68 3.89 -1.07
C SER A 8 15.05 4.37 -0.59
N GLY A 9 15.56 3.83 0.52
CA GLY A 9 16.77 4.31 1.18
C GLY A 9 16.62 5.70 1.81
N LYS A 10 15.40 6.24 1.84
CA LYS A 10 15.08 7.55 2.40
C LYS A 10 14.26 7.37 3.66
N LYS A 11 14.64 8.05 4.73
CA LYS A 11 13.87 8.08 5.97
C LYS A 11 12.49 8.70 5.71
N MET A 12 11.45 8.08 6.22
CA MET A 12 10.07 8.57 6.10
C MET A 12 9.77 9.42 7.31
N GLU A 13 9.58 10.72 7.11
CA GLU A 13 9.17 11.62 8.17
C GLU A 13 7.64 11.56 8.35
N TYR A 14 7.18 11.18 9.54
CA TYR A 14 5.76 11.07 9.84
C TYR A 14 5.43 11.45 11.29
N VAL A 15 4.21 11.91 11.51
CA VAL A 15 3.60 12.09 12.83
C VAL A 15 2.19 11.52 12.79
N TYR A 16 1.82 10.79 13.84
CA TYR A 16 0.44 10.32 14.00
C TYR A 16 -0.36 11.35 14.78
N VAL A 17 -1.54 11.69 14.29
CA VAL A 17 -2.49 12.58 14.94
C VAL A 17 -3.81 11.82 15.05
N ASP A 18 -4.33 11.70 16.26
CA ASP A 18 -5.56 10.93 16.53
C ASP A 18 -6.82 11.61 15.94
N LYS A 19 -6.79 12.94 15.81
CA LYS A 19 -7.86 13.70 15.15
C LYS A 19 -7.84 13.46 13.64
N ASN A 20 -8.93 12.88 13.12
CA ASN A 20 -9.16 12.77 11.68
C ASN A 20 -9.24 14.16 11.02
N ARG A 21 -8.75 14.30 9.78
CA ARG A 21 -8.87 15.58 9.07
C ARG A 21 -10.30 15.76 8.60
N GLU A 22 -10.78 16.98 8.73
CA GLU A 22 -12.11 17.35 8.26
C GLU A 22 -12.18 17.22 6.75
N GLY A 23 -13.18 16.49 6.24
CA GLY A 23 -13.33 16.19 4.82
C GLY A 23 -12.58 14.95 4.31
N ASP A 24 -11.81 14.24 5.15
CA ASP A 24 -11.24 12.94 4.76
C ASP A 24 -12.38 11.94 4.45
N HIS A 25 -12.20 11.13 3.40
CA HIS A 25 -13.15 10.08 3.06
C HIS A 25 -13.09 8.94 4.06
N ILE A 26 -14.25 8.53 4.59
CA ILE A 26 -14.36 7.31 5.39
C ILE A 26 -14.31 6.12 4.44
N CYS A 27 -13.19 5.41 4.42
CA CYS A 27 -13.02 4.22 3.61
C CYS A 27 -13.41 2.96 4.40
N TYR A 28 -14.23 2.11 3.78
CA TYR A 28 -14.59 0.81 4.32
C TYR A 28 -13.95 -0.28 3.47
N TYR A 29 -13.23 -1.19 4.11
CA TYR A 29 -12.69 -2.38 3.47
C TYR A 29 -13.51 -3.60 3.87
N SER A 30 -13.80 -4.46 2.91
CA SER A 30 -14.32 -5.81 3.15
C SER A 30 -13.21 -6.84 2.91
N ASP A 31 -13.44 -8.08 3.33
CA ASP A 31 -12.50 -9.16 3.06
C ASP A 31 -12.70 -9.81 1.68
N LEU A 32 -11.78 -10.69 1.31
CA LEU A 32 -11.75 -11.34 0.00
C LEU A 32 -12.41 -12.72 -0.03
N ARG A 33 -13.11 -13.15 1.04
CA ARG A 33 -13.66 -14.51 1.15
C ARG A 33 -14.62 -14.85 0.01
N LYS A 34 -15.49 -13.91 -0.39
CA LYS A 34 -16.43 -14.11 -1.51
C LYS A 34 -15.71 -14.35 -2.84
N MET A 35 -14.62 -13.64 -3.09
CA MET A 35 -13.80 -13.81 -4.31
C MET A 35 -13.11 -15.17 -4.32
N LYS A 36 -12.49 -15.55 -3.20
CA LYS A 36 -11.86 -16.88 -3.07
C LYS A 36 -12.86 -18.02 -3.21
N ALA A 37 -14.08 -17.87 -2.69
CA ALA A 37 -15.14 -18.87 -2.82
C ALA A 37 -15.64 -19.02 -4.26
N HIS A 38 -15.82 -17.91 -4.99
CA HIS A 38 -16.31 -17.94 -6.37
C HIS A 38 -15.23 -18.34 -7.38
N PHE A 39 -13.97 -18.08 -7.08
CA PHE A 39 -12.84 -18.33 -7.97
C PHE A 39 -11.73 -19.09 -7.23
N PRO A 40 -11.82 -20.43 -7.09
CA PRO A 40 -10.88 -21.20 -6.28
C PRO A 40 -9.42 -21.21 -6.79
N GLY A 41 -9.23 -20.95 -8.09
CA GLY A 41 -7.89 -20.78 -8.68
C GLY A 41 -7.32 -19.37 -8.58
N TRP A 42 -8.08 -18.42 -8.02
CA TRP A 42 -7.66 -17.04 -7.85
C TRP A 42 -7.11 -16.81 -6.44
N ASP A 43 -5.94 -16.19 -6.36
CA ASP A 43 -5.36 -15.72 -5.10
C ASP A 43 -4.54 -14.45 -5.30
N ILE A 44 -4.15 -13.80 -4.20
CA ILE A 44 -3.29 -12.63 -4.19
C ILE A 44 -1.88 -13.04 -4.66
N THR A 45 -1.42 -12.44 -5.76
CA THR A 45 -0.09 -12.70 -6.33
C THR A 45 0.93 -11.60 -6.06
N LYS A 46 0.47 -10.44 -5.56
CA LYS A 46 1.29 -9.28 -5.23
C LYS A 46 1.16 -8.96 -3.75
N SER A 47 2.28 -9.03 -3.04
CA SER A 47 2.34 -8.62 -1.65
C SER A 47 2.36 -7.09 -1.54
N LEU A 48 2.09 -6.58 -0.34
CA LEU A 48 2.24 -5.15 -0.04
C LEU A 48 3.68 -4.66 -0.33
N LYS A 49 4.68 -5.51 -0.09
CA LYS A 49 6.08 -5.18 -0.38
C LYS A 49 6.30 -5.01 -1.88
N ASP A 50 5.78 -5.94 -2.70
CA ASP A 50 5.90 -5.86 -4.16
C ASP A 50 5.27 -4.57 -4.69
N THR A 51 4.06 -4.25 -4.22
CA THR A 51 3.35 -3.01 -4.62
C THR A 51 4.15 -1.76 -4.27
N ILE A 52 4.69 -1.66 -3.05
CA ILE A 52 5.49 -0.51 -2.64
C ILE A 52 6.80 -0.43 -3.45
N GLU A 53 7.44 -1.57 -3.72
CA GLU A 53 8.65 -1.65 -4.53
C GLU A 53 8.42 -1.15 -5.97
N GLU A 54 7.35 -1.59 -6.60
CA GLU A 54 6.94 -1.14 -7.93
C GLU A 54 6.68 0.38 -7.96
N ILE A 55 6.01 0.92 -6.94
CA ILE A 55 5.75 2.37 -6.81
C ILE A 55 7.08 3.14 -6.70
N VAL A 56 7.99 2.72 -5.82
CA VAL A 56 9.27 3.40 -5.62
C VAL A 56 10.12 3.37 -6.90
N LYS A 57 10.24 2.20 -7.55
CA LYS A 57 10.97 2.05 -8.81
C LYS A 57 10.36 2.91 -9.92
N SER A 58 9.03 2.92 -10.03
CA SER A 58 8.33 3.76 -11.01
C SER A 58 8.66 5.24 -10.83
N TRP A 59 8.74 5.72 -9.58
CA TRP A 59 9.13 7.09 -9.30
C TRP A 59 10.60 7.39 -9.61
N GLN A 60 11.52 6.50 -9.24
CA GLN A 60 12.94 6.65 -9.55
C GLN A 60 13.17 6.77 -11.07
N ASN A 61 12.49 5.95 -11.86
CA ASN A 61 12.57 5.99 -13.32
C ASN A 61 12.01 7.29 -13.94
N ARG A 62 11.08 7.98 -13.28
CA ARG A 62 10.53 9.26 -13.77
C ARG A 62 11.44 10.45 -13.52
N ILE A 63 12.31 10.34 -12.51
CA ILE A 63 13.15 11.45 -12.02
C ILE A 63 14.60 11.32 -12.54
N ALA A 64 15.00 10.12 -12.97
CA ALA A 64 16.25 9.87 -13.70
C ALA A 64 16.19 10.47 -15.11
#